data_AF-A0A352RK62-F1
#
_entry.id   AF-A0A352RK62-F1
#
_cell.length_a   1.000
_cell.length_b   1.000
_cell.length_c   1.000
_cell.angle_alpha   90.00
_cell.angle_beta   90.00
_cell.angle_gamma   90.00
#
_symmetry.space_group_name_H-M   'P 1'
#
loop_
_entity.id
_entity.type
_entity.pdbx_description
1 polymer ?
#
loop_
_entity_poly.entity_id
_entity_poly.type
_entity_poly.pdbx_seq_one_letter_code
_entity_poly.pdbx_strand_id
1 'polypeptide(L)' 'VDVPSDLRFIRRLDRDINERGRSVTSVTEQYLVTVRPMHEKFVEPSKQNADILIPGGGHNLQAVRVLSALLQTLPAN' A
#
# COMPACT_ATOMS: atom_id res chain seq x y z
N VAL A 1 5.67 1.67 -0.91
CA VAL A 1 5.60 1.22 0.50
C VAL A 1 5.32 -0.28 0.48
N ASP A 2 6.17 -1.06 1.15
CA ASP A 2 6.12 -2.52 1.11
C ASP A 2 5.44 -3.09 2.36
N VAL A 3 4.41 -3.88 2.14
CA VAL A 3 3.62 -4.53 3.20
C VAL A 3 3.13 -5.88 2.68
N PRO A 4 3.23 -6.96 3.49
CA PRO A 4 2.64 -8.26 3.17
C PRO A 4 1.18 -8.19 2.71
N SER A 5 0.81 -9.07 1.78
CA SER A 5 -0.49 -9.06 1.10
C SER A 5 -1.67 -9.36 2.03
N ASP A 6 -1.45 -10.23 3.02
CA ASP A 6 -2.40 -10.57 4.10
C ASP A 6 -2.72 -9.35 4.97
N LEU A 7 -1.71 -8.62 5.44
CA LEU A 7 -1.89 -7.41 6.23
C LEU A 7 -2.59 -6.31 5.44
N ARG A 8 -2.27 -6.18 4.15
CA ARG A 8 -2.98 -5.25 3.26
C ARG A 8 -4.44 -5.67 3.04
N PHE A 9 -4.70 -6.96 2.90
CA PHE A 9 -6.06 -7.47 2.75
C PHE A 9 -6.89 -7.22 4.01
N ILE A 10 -6.36 -7.48 5.20
CA ILE A 10 -7.03 -7.22 6.48
C ILE A 10 -7.39 -5.73 6.60
N ARG A 11 -6.44 -4.83 6.35
CA ARG A 11 -6.70 -3.37 6.37
C ARG A 11 -7.74 -2.96 5.34
N ARG A 12 -7.70 -3.56 4.14
CA ARG A 12 -8.69 -3.30 3.09
C ARG A 12 -10.07 -3.78 3.50
N LEU A 13 -10.17 -4.96 4.11
CA LEU A 13 -11.42 -5.56 4.56
C LEU A 13 -12.10 -4.67 5.60
N ASP A 14 -11.36 -4.29 6.64
CA ASP A 14 -11.86 -3.44 7.71
C ASP A 14 -12.34 -2.07 7.18
N ARG A 15 -11.51 -1.41 6.36
CA ARG A 15 -11.87 -0.14 5.73
C ARG A 15 -13.10 -0.24 4.82
N ASP A 16 -13.16 -1.24 3.95
CA ASP A 16 -14.25 -1.37 2.98
C ASP A 16 -15.59 -1.71 3.67
N ILE A 17 -15.56 -2.40 4.81
CA ILE A 17 -16.76 -2.64 5.63
C ILE A 17 -17.16 -1.37 6.39
N ASN A 18 -16.24 -0.79 7.18
CA ASN A 18 -16.56 0.27 8.14
C ASN A 18 -16.80 1.63 7.47
N GLU A 19 -16.05 1.95 6.42
CA GLU A 19 -16.09 3.28 5.80
C GLU A 19 -16.86 3.29 4.47
N ARG A 20 -17.04 2.13 3.82
CA ARG A 20 -17.63 2.03 2.47
C ARG A 20 -18.88 1.15 2.40
N GLY A 21 -19.32 0.57 3.51
CA GLY A 21 -20.56 -0.21 3.60
C GLY A 21 -20.57 -1.49 2.77
N ARG A 22 -19.41 -2.09 2.49
CA ARG A 22 -19.33 -3.33 1.71
C ARG A 22 -19.47 -4.57 2.58
N SER A 23 -19.92 -5.67 1.98
CA SER A 23 -19.96 -6.98 2.65
C SER A 23 -18.61 -7.69 2.55
N VAL A 24 -18.33 -8.57 3.52
CA VAL A 24 -17.14 -9.45 3.53
C VAL A 24 -17.01 -10.22 2.21
N THR A 25 -18.12 -10.79 1.74
CA THR A 25 -18.18 -11.56 0.50
C THR A 25 -17.76 -10.71 -0.71
N SER A 26 -18.35 -9.52 -0.88
CA SER A 26 -18.04 -8.62 -2.00
C SER A 26 -16.57 -8.20 -1.99
N VAL A 27 -16.02 -7.88 -0.81
CA VAL A 27 -14.62 -7.47 -0.69
C VAL A 27 -13.67 -8.62 -1.02
N THR A 28 -13.99 -9.83 -0.57
CA THR A 28 -13.21 -11.05 -0.81
C THR A 28 -13.23 -11.45 -2.28
N GLU A 29 -14.40 -11.50 -2.90
CA GLU A 29 -14.56 -11.77 -4.34
C GLU A 29 -13.77 -10.76 -5.17
N GLN A 30 -13.92 -9.47 -4.90
CA GLN A 30 -13.17 -8.45 -5.61
C GLN A 30 -11.65 -8.62 -5.41
N TYR A 31 -11.21 -9.01 -4.20
CA TYR A 31 -9.80 -9.23 -3.93
C TYR A 31 -9.22 -10.34 -4.79
N LEU A 32 -9.91 -11.48 -4.84
CA LEU A 32 -9.46 -12.67 -5.56
C LEU A 32 -9.54 -12.50 -7.08
N VAL A 33 -10.62 -11.89 -7.59
CA VAL A 33 -10.87 -11.79 -9.04
C VAL A 33 -10.08 -10.66 -9.68
N THR A 34 -9.88 -9.54 -8.97
CA THR A 34 -9.29 -8.33 -9.58
C THR A 34 -8.07 -7.81 -8.83
N VAL A 35 -8.17 -7.51 -7.53
CA VAL A 35 -7.10 -6.78 -6.83
C VAL A 35 -5.80 -7.57 -6.79
N ARG A 36 -5.85 -8.86 -6.45
CA ARG A 36 -4.65 -9.71 -6.34
C ARG A 36 -4.00 -9.97 -7.71
N PRO A 37 -4.72 -10.43 -8.76
CA PRO A 37 -4.12 -10.63 -10.08
C PRO A 37 -3.51 -9.34 -10.66
N MET A 38 -4.20 -8.20 -10.49
CA MET A 38 -3.69 -6.92 -10.98
C MET A 38 -2.49 -6.43 -10.18
N HIS A 39 -2.48 -6.67 -8.86
CA HIS A 39 -1.32 -6.38 -8.03
C HIS A 39 -0.10 -7.19 -8.48
N GLU A 40 -0.25 -8.51 -8.61
CA GLU A 40 0.85 -9.41 -9.01
C GLU A 40 1.35 -9.08 -10.43
N LYS A 41 0.45 -8.73 -11.36
CA LYS A 41 0.81 -8.46 -12.75
C LYS A 41 1.41 -7.06 -12.98
N PHE A 42 0.95 -6.04 -12.25
CA PHE A 42 1.27 -4.65 -12.58
C PHE A 42 1.88 -3.85 -11.44
N VAL A 43 1.48 -4.10 -10.19
CA VAL A 43 1.94 -3.31 -9.04
C VAL A 43 3.24 -3.87 -8.46
N GLU A 44 3.31 -5.17 -8.20
CA GLU A 44 4.50 -5.82 -7.62
C GLU A 44 5.76 -5.63 -8.51
N PRO A 45 5.70 -5.79 -9.85
CA PRO A 45 6.88 -5.58 -10.68
C PRO A 45 7.42 -4.14 -10.64
N SER A 46 6.55 -3.15 -10.43
CA SER A 46 6.97 -1.74 -10.34
C SER A 46 7.91 -1.44 -9.18
N LYS A 47 7.95 -2.32 -8.16
CA LYS A 47 8.85 -2.24 -7.00
C LYS A 47 10.33 -2.21 -7.41
N GLN A 48 10.69 -2.84 -8.54
CA GLN A 48 12.06 -2.87 -9.06
C GLN A 48 12.56 -1.50 -9.51
N ASN A 49 11.66 -0.54 -9.76
CA ASN A 49 12.00 0.80 -10.22
C ASN A 49 12.09 1.81 -9.05
N ALA A 50 11.92 1.39 -7.80
CA ALA A 50 11.90 2.28 -6.66
C ALA A 50 13.32 2.52 -6.11
N ASP A 51 13.71 3.78 -5.98
CA ASP A 51 14.99 4.16 -5.33
C ASP A 51 14.99 3.81 -3.84
N ILE A 52 13.83 3.91 -3.19
CA ILE A 52 13.67 3.69 -1.75
C ILE A 52 12.47 2.79 -1.48
N LEU A 53 12.71 1.71 -0.73
CA LEU A 53 11.66 0.84 -0.20
C LEU A 53 11.37 1.16 1.27
N ILE A 54 10.13 1.57 1.56
CA ILE A 54 9.67 1.83 2.93
C ILE A 54 8.87 0.63 3.47
N PRO A 55 9.39 -0.14 4.44
CA PRO A 55 8.67 -1.24 5.08
C PRO A 55 7.73 -0.74 6.18
N GLY A 56 6.72 -1.55 6.54
CA GLY A 56 5.88 -1.35 7.72
C GLY A 56 4.62 -0.49 7.52
N GLY A 57 4.42 0.06 6.31
CA GLY A 57 3.24 0.87 6.03
C GLY A 57 3.30 2.27 6.65
N GLY A 58 2.14 2.87 6.91
CA GLY A 58 2.01 4.24 7.45
C GLY A 58 2.51 4.44 8.89
N HIS A 59 2.97 3.40 9.58
CA HIS A 59 3.45 3.50 10.97
C HIS A 59 4.96 3.72 11.07
N ASN A 60 5.69 3.70 9.95
CA ASN A 60 7.13 3.91 9.96
C ASN A 60 7.46 5.41 10.01
N LEU A 61 7.26 6.02 11.18
CA LEU A 61 7.52 7.45 11.40
C LEU A 61 8.98 7.83 11.11
N GLN A 62 9.94 6.91 11.31
CA GLN A 62 11.33 7.15 10.97
C GLN A 62 11.52 7.28 9.46
N ALA A 63 10.91 6.41 8.66
CA ALA A 63 10.94 6.53 7.20
C ALA A 63 10.28 7.83 6.71
N VAL A 64 9.18 8.26 7.35
CA VAL A 64 8.56 9.55 7.05
C VAL A 64 9.53 10.70 7.33
N ARG A 65 10.20 10.69 8.49
CA ARG A 65 11.20 11.72 8.84
C ARG A 65 12.36 11.79 7.85
N VAL A 66 12.90 10.64 7.44
CA VAL A 66 13.98 10.57 6.44
C VAL A 66 13.50 11.13 5.10
N LEU A 67 12.30 10.76 4.65
CA LEU A 67 11.74 11.26 3.41
C LEU A 67 11.50 12.77 3.47
N SER A 68 10.96 13.28 4.57
CA SER A 68 10.76 14.73 4.77
C SER A 68 12.09 15.50 4.74
N ALA A 69 13.14 14.98 5.38
CA ALA A 69 14.46 15.60 5.35
C ALA A 69 15.03 15.60 3.93
N LEU A 70 14.91 14.49 3.18
CA LEU A 70 15.35 14.43 1.79
C LEU A 70 14.63 15.46 0.91
N LEU A 71 13.31 15.57 1.05
CA LEU A 71 12.51 16.55 0.31
C LEU A 71 12.94 18.00 0.58
N GLN A 72 13.37 18.32 1.81
CA GLN A 72 13.89 19.65 2.15
C GLN A 72 15.25 19.98 1.51
N THR A 73 16.00 18.96 1.07
CA THR A 73 17.27 19.17 0.35
C THR A 73 17.08 19.42 -1.14
N LEU A 74 15.86 19.20 -1.66
CA LEU A 74 15.55 19.50 -3.05
C LEU A 74 15.45 21.03 -3.23
N PRO A 75 16.03 21.59 -4.30
CA PRO A 75 15.89 23.01 -4.57
C PRO A 75 14.42 23.36 -4.77
N ALA A 76 13.98 24.50 -4.23
CA ALA A 76 12.69 25.06 -4.57
C ALA A 76 12.74 25.47 -6.05
N ASN A 77 11.94 24.80 -6.88
CA ASN A 77 11.72 25.21 -8.27
C ASN A 77 10.87 26.49 -8.31
#